data_AF-A0A553CNV8-F1
#
_entry.id   AF-A0A553CNV8-F1
#
_cell.length_a   1.000
_cell.length_b   1.000
_cell.length_c   1.000
_cell.angle_alpha   90.00
_cell.angle_beta   90.00
_cell.angle_gamma   90.00
#
_symmetry.space_group_name_H-M   'P 1'
#
loop_
_entity.id
_entity.type
_entity.pdbx_description
1 polymer ?
#
loop_
_entity_poly.entity_id
_entity_poly.type
_entity_poly.pdbx_seq_one_letter_code
_entity_poly.pdbx_strand_id
1 'polypeptide(L)'
;MKNIFSKNFFLLFLYILVSCSSPETSKPVLTPVTPVTPVPPVTSLTWTNDSHLKALYASVKMQNGVEVGTVGIYADYPLYHVVSAQDEGFTCVDDVSRAAIFYLNETDIGTKKEKQGRLLKLTEFVLQMQADNGYFYNFLQDNFP
;
A
#
# COMPACT_ATOMS: atom_id res chain seq x y z
N MET A 1 12.15 -16.88 55.85
CA MET A 1 11.48 -16.89 54.54
C MET A 1 10.77 -15.56 54.35
N LYS A 2 11.22 -14.72 53.41
CA LYS A 2 10.64 -13.40 53.12
C LYS A 2 9.50 -13.57 52.12
N ASN A 3 8.33 -13.03 52.45
CA ASN A 3 7.09 -13.07 51.65
C ASN A 3 7.28 -12.32 50.32
N ILE A 4 7.61 -13.06 49.27
CA ILE A 4 7.77 -12.57 47.88
C ILE A 4 6.42 -12.46 47.15
N PHE A 5 5.33 -12.98 47.72
CA PHE A 5 4.05 -13.13 47.04
C PHE A 5 3.10 -11.91 47.05
N SER A 6 3.45 -10.82 47.76
CA SER A 6 2.52 -9.69 47.96
C SER A 6 2.75 -8.50 47.00
N LYS A 7 3.98 -8.27 46.51
CA LYS A 7 4.30 -7.06 45.73
C LYS A 7 3.97 -7.17 44.25
N ASN A 8 4.08 -8.37 43.67
CA ASN A 8 3.83 -8.57 42.23
C ASN A 8 2.34 -8.64 41.88
N PHE A 9 1.48 -9.02 42.83
CA PHE A 9 0.04 -9.05 42.60
C PHE A 9 -0.56 -7.63 42.58
N PHE A 10 0.01 -6.70 43.34
CA PHE A 10 -0.44 -5.30 43.36
C PHE A 10 -0.07 -4.54 42.09
N LEU A 11 1.09 -4.83 41.48
CA LEU A 11 1.47 -4.23 40.19
C LEU A 11 0.60 -4.75 39.03
N LEU A 12 0.15 -6.00 39.06
CA LEU A 12 -0.69 -6.57 38.00
C LEU A 12 -2.10 -5.93 37.99
N PHE A 13 -2.63 -5.54 39.15
CA PHE A 13 -3.92 -4.87 39.26
C PHE A 13 -3.90 -3.41 38.78
N LEU A 14 -2.75 -2.74 38.88
CA LEU A 14 -2.58 -1.36 38.40
C LEU A 14 -2.58 -1.27 36.87
N TYR A 15 -2.12 -2.31 36.17
CA TYR A 15 -2.13 -2.36 34.70
C TYR A 15 -3.53 -2.58 34.10
N ILE A 16 -4.46 -3.21 34.84
CA ILE A 16 -5.82 -3.49 34.34
C ILE A 16 -6.71 -2.23 34.38
N LEU A 17 -6.41 -1.26 35.25
CA LEU A 17 -7.23 -0.05 35.41
C LEU A 17 -6.85 1.12 34.47
N VAL A 18 -5.76 0.99 33.69
CA VAL A 18 -5.33 2.03 32.72
C VAL A 18 -5.84 1.71 31.30
N SER A 19 -6.55 0.60 31.11
CA SER A 19 -7.04 0.18 29.80
C SER A 19 -8.52 0.48 29.60
N CYS A 20 -8.94 1.74 29.74
CA CYS A 20 -10.18 2.19 29.10
C CYS A 20 -10.27 3.73 29.03
N SER A 21 -9.83 4.28 27.91
CA SER A 21 -10.32 5.53 27.33
C SER A 21 -9.86 5.57 25.87
N SER A 22 -10.55 4.84 24.98
CA SER A 22 -10.43 5.15 23.56
C SER A 22 -11.02 6.55 23.35
N PRO A 23 -10.31 7.51 22.74
CA PRO A 23 -10.94 8.76 22.36
C PRO A 23 -12.09 8.43 21.40
N GLU A 24 -13.29 8.97 21.66
CA GLU A 24 -14.38 8.91 20.70
C GLU A 24 -13.90 9.59 19.41
N THR A 25 -13.64 8.80 18.38
CA THR A 25 -13.44 9.29 17.03
C THR A 25 -14.76 9.93 16.60
N SER A 26 -14.81 11.26 16.62
CA SER A 26 -15.88 12.01 16.01
C SER A 26 -16.07 11.50 14.58
N LYS A 27 -17.27 11.00 14.26
CA LYS A 27 -17.61 10.58 12.90
C LYS A 27 -17.26 11.72 11.94
N PRO A 28 -16.50 11.47 10.86
CA PRO A 28 -16.18 12.52 9.91
C PRO A 28 -17.49 13.05 9.32
N VAL A 29 -17.73 14.35 9.51
CA VAL A 29 -18.80 15.07 8.84
C VAL A 29 -18.46 15.09 7.35
N LEU A 30 -19.27 14.41 6.54
CA LEU A 30 -19.15 14.45 5.10
C LEU A 30 -19.40 15.89 4.62
N THR A 31 -18.33 16.62 4.31
CA THR A 31 -18.44 17.87 3.56
C THR A 31 -18.83 17.55 2.11
N PRO A 32 -19.67 18.37 1.45
CA PRO A 32 -20.02 18.19 0.06
C PRO A 32 -18.75 18.13 -0.80
N VAL A 33 -18.49 16.98 -1.40
CA VAL A 33 -17.39 16.79 -2.35
C VAL A 33 -17.65 17.68 -3.56
N THR A 34 -16.66 18.47 -3.94
CA THR A 34 -16.64 19.30 -5.14
C THR A 34 -17.07 18.48 -6.36
N PRO A 35 -17.77 19.05 -7.37
CA PRO A 35 -18.32 18.27 -8.48
C PRO A 35 -17.22 17.47 -9.18
N VAL A 36 -17.33 16.15 -9.07
CA VAL A 36 -16.48 15.20 -9.78
C VAL A 36 -16.64 15.50 -11.27
N THR A 37 -15.55 15.86 -11.95
CA THR A 37 -15.57 16.07 -13.39
C THR A 37 -16.13 14.80 -14.05
N PRO A 38 -17.08 14.90 -14.99
CA PRO A 38 -17.71 13.73 -15.59
C PRO A 38 -16.64 12.83 -16.21
N VAL A 39 -16.56 11.60 -15.72
CA VAL A 39 -15.68 10.57 -16.29
C VAL A 39 -16.03 10.44 -17.78
N PRO A 40 -15.07 10.60 -18.69
CA PRO A 40 -15.35 10.51 -20.12
C PRO A 40 -15.95 9.13 -20.46
N PRO A 41 -16.83 9.06 -21.49
CA PRO A 41 -17.47 7.81 -21.88
C PRO A 41 -16.43 6.76 -22.24
N VAL A 42 -16.56 5.59 -21.63
CA VAL A 42 -15.68 4.43 -21.83
C VAL A 42 -15.81 3.99 -23.30
N THR A 43 -14.81 4.31 -24.10
CA THR A 43 -14.72 3.98 -25.53
C THR A 43 -13.90 2.71 -25.78
N SER A 44 -13.44 2.05 -24.70
CA SER A 44 -12.68 0.81 -24.72
C SER A 44 -13.58 -0.37 -24.37
N LEU A 45 -13.53 -1.44 -25.17
CA LEU A 45 -14.24 -2.71 -24.95
C LEU A 45 -13.57 -3.56 -23.85
N THR A 46 -12.94 -2.93 -22.86
CA THR A 46 -12.33 -3.60 -21.70
C THR A 46 -13.36 -3.66 -20.59
N TRP A 47 -13.63 -4.85 -20.05
CA TRP A 47 -14.58 -5.05 -18.95
C TRP A 47 -14.05 -4.55 -17.60
N THR A 48 -12.80 -4.08 -17.58
CA THR A 48 -12.08 -3.58 -16.42
C THR A 48 -11.80 -2.08 -16.59
N ASN A 49 -11.95 -1.34 -15.48
CA ASN A 49 -11.51 0.05 -15.38
C ASN A 49 -10.26 0.08 -14.50
N ASP A 50 -9.11 0.42 -15.07
CA ASP A 50 -7.82 0.46 -14.37
C ASP A 50 -7.48 1.86 -13.81
N SER A 51 -8.42 2.81 -13.81
CA SER A 51 -8.15 4.20 -13.39
C SER A 51 -7.71 4.30 -11.93
N HIS A 52 -8.31 3.50 -11.03
CA HIS A 52 -7.89 3.50 -9.63
C HIS A 52 -6.49 2.91 -9.48
N LEU A 53 -6.19 1.78 -10.13
CA LEU A 53 -4.86 1.18 -10.14
C LEU A 53 -3.81 2.16 -10.70
N LYS A 54 -4.15 2.90 -11.76
CA LYS A 54 -3.29 3.95 -12.32
C LYS A 54 -3.04 5.09 -11.35
N ALA A 55 -4.02 5.47 -10.53
CA ALA A 55 -3.86 6.52 -9.51
C ALA A 55 -2.93 6.08 -8.38
N LEU A 56 -2.88 4.78 -8.07
CA LEU A 56 -1.98 4.20 -7.06
C LEU A 56 -0.57 3.91 -7.60
N TYR A 57 -0.39 3.90 -8.91
CA TYR A 57 0.89 3.59 -9.55
C TYR A 57 1.86 4.77 -9.46
N ALA A 58 3.10 4.49 -9.07
CA ALA A 58 4.21 5.43 -9.17
C ALA A 58 5.47 4.72 -9.70
N SER A 59 6.46 5.51 -10.12
CA SER A 59 7.81 5.01 -10.37
C SER A 59 8.77 5.63 -9.35
N VAL A 60 9.63 4.79 -8.79
CA VAL A 60 10.57 5.15 -7.73
C VAL A 60 11.96 4.69 -8.15
N LYS A 61 12.98 5.46 -7.77
CA LYS A 61 14.38 5.09 -8.01
C LYS A 61 14.93 4.44 -6.74
N MET A 62 15.36 3.20 -6.85
CA MET A 62 16.02 2.44 -5.79
C MET A 62 17.43 3.01 -5.52
N GLN A 63 18.02 2.67 -4.37
CA GLN A 63 19.39 3.11 -4.00
C GLN A 63 20.45 2.76 -5.04
N ASN A 64 20.35 1.58 -5.64
CA ASN A 64 21.26 1.11 -6.69
C ASN A 64 21.03 1.82 -8.04
N GLY A 65 20.08 2.77 -8.10
CA GLY A 65 19.76 3.57 -9.27
C GLY A 65 18.75 2.94 -10.22
N VAL A 66 18.31 1.70 -9.97
CA VAL A 66 17.29 1.02 -10.76
C VAL A 66 15.93 1.72 -10.56
N GLU A 67 15.22 1.98 -11.65
CA GLU A 67 13.87 2.53 -11.60
C GLU A 67 12.85 1.39 -11.59
N VAL A 68 11.97 1.39 -10.59
CA VAL A 68 10.95 0.36 -10.38
C VAL A 68 9.55 0.96 -10.34
N GLY A 69 8.54 0.12 -10.56
CA GLY A 69 7.12 0.50 -10.46
C GLY A 69 6.55 0.08 -9.13
N THR A 70 5.78 0.94 -8.48
CA THR A 70 5.17 0.71 -7.17
C THR A 70 3.66 0.86 -7.25
N VAL A 71 2.95 0.24 -6.31
CA VAL A 71 1.50 0.41 -6.12
C VAL A 71 1.24 0.75 -4.66
N GLY A 72 0.57 1.87 -4.40
CA GLY A 72 0.20 2.27 -3.05
C GLY A 72 -0.71 1.24 -2.37
N ILE A 73 -0.41 0.88 -1.11
CA ILE A 73 -1.21 -0.07 -0.32
C ILE A 73 -2.54 0.58 0.10
N TYR A 74 -2.46 1.80 0.63
CA TYR A 74 -3.61 2.55 1.14
C TYR A 74 -3.75 3.88 0.43
N ALA A 75 -4.99 4.34 0.31
CA ALA A 75 -5.27 5.64 -0.27
C ALA A 75 -6.58 6.25 0.25
N ASP A 76 -6.57 7.57 0.46
CA ASP A 76 -7.73 8.28 0.98
C ASP A 76 -8.68 8.72 -0.14
N TYR A 77 -9.94 8.29 -0.05
CA TYR A 77 -11.03 8.81 -0.89
C TYR A 77 -11.24 10.32 -0.63
N PRO A 78 -11.60 11.15 -1.63
CA PRO A 78 -11.93 10.81 -3.02
C PRO A 78 -10.78 10.87 -4.01
N LEU A 79 -9.67 11.48 -3.63
CA LEU A 79 -8.55 11.76 -4.53
C LEU A 79 -7.59 10.57 -4.65
N TYR A 80 -7.74 9.57 -3.77
CA TYR A 80 -6.92 8.38 -3.67
C TYR A 80 -5.42 8.71 -3.59
N HIS A 81 -5.09 9.71 -2.78
CA HIS A 81 -3.70 9.98 -2.41
C HIS A 81 -3.17 8.81 -1.62
N VAL A 82 -2.04 8.25 -2.06
CA VAL A 82 -1.37 7.16 -1.35
C VAL A 82 -0.99 7.62 0.04
N VAL A 83 -1.32 6.80 1.04
CA VAL A 83 -0.95 7.00 2.43
C VAL A 83 -0.18 5.79 2.92
N SER A 84 0.88 6.04 3.69
CA SER A 84 1.67 5.00 4.35
C SER A 84 0.96 4.54 5.63
N ALA A 85 1.01 3.24 5.92
CA ALA A 85 0.67 2.75 7.25
C ALA A 85 1.94 2.59 8.10
N GLN A 86 1.80 2.86 9.40
CA GLN A 86 2.90 2.66 10.33
C GLN A 86 3.31 1.18 10.31
N ASP A 87 4.61 0.94 10.12
CA ASP A 87 5.25 -0.38 10.04
C ASP A 87 5.02 -1.19 8.74
N GLU A 88 4.23 -0.69 7.77
CA GLU A 88 3.98 -1.36 6.48
C GLU A 88 4.56 -0.61 5.27
N GLY A 89 5.01 0.64 5.45
CA GLY A 89 5.49 1.46 4.33
C GLY A 89 4.36 1.90 3.39
N PHE A 90 4.71 2.24 2.15
CA PHE A 90 3.73 2.72 1.16
C PHE A 90 3.39 1.71 0.06
N THR A 91 4.24 0.71 -0.17
CA THR A 91 4.04 -0.31 -1.21
C THR A 91 4.56 -1.68 -0.75
N CYS A 92 4.01 -2.76 -1.31
CA CYS A 92 4.37 -4.12 -0.96
C CYS A 92 4.49 -5.05 -2.18
N VAL A 93 5.19 -6.17 -1.99
CA VAL A 93 5.44 -7.17 -3.04
C VAL A 93 4.15 -7.82 -3.54
N ASP A 94 3.18 -8.10 -2.68
CA ASP A 94 1.96 -8.79 -3.10
C ASP A 94 1.00 -7.88 -3.91
N ASP A 95 0.86 -6.60 -3.55
CA ASP A 95 0.10 -5.63 -4.37
C ASP A 95 0.77 -5.41 -5.72
N VAL A 96 2.08 -5.18 -5.73
CA VAL A 96 2.84 -4.96 -6.97
C VAL A 96 2.80 -6.20 -7.87
N SER A 97 2.91 -7.40 -7.30
CA SER A 97 2.79 -8.67 -8.05
C SER A 97 1.40 -8.84 -8.65
N ARG A 98 0.33 -8.55 -7.90
CA ARG A 98 -1.04 -8.60 -8.40
C ARG A 98 -1.26 -7.59 -9.55
N ALA A 99 -0.70 -6.39 -9.45
CA ALA A 99 -0.75 -5.40 -10.53
C ALA A 99 0.04 -5.83 -11.77
N ALA A 100 1.21 -6.46 -11.60
CA ALA A 100 1.97 -7.01 -12.72
C ALA A 100 1.17 -8.10 -13.45
N ILE A 101 0.56 -9.02 -12.72
CA ILE A 101 -0.31 -10.06 -13.30
C ILE A 101 -1.52 -9.44 -14.01
N PHE A 102 -2.13 -8.39 -13.44
CA PHE A 102 -3.19 -7.65 -14.11
C PHE A 102 -2.74 -7.14 -15.48
N TYR A 103 -1.64 -6.38 -15.55
CA TYR A 103 -1.13 -5.86 -16.83
C TYR A 103 -0.71 -6.95 -17.81
N LEU A 104 -0.16 -8.06 -17.33
CA LEU A 104 0.19 -9.21 -18.16
C LEU A 104 -1.03 -9.83 -18.87
N ASN A 105 -2.21 -9.73 -18.25
CA ASN A 105 -3.45 -10.30 -18.78
C ASN A 105 -4.31 -9.28 -19.56
N GLU A 106 -3.89 -8.02 -19.65
CA GLU A 106 -4.60 -7.03 -20.46
C GLU A 106 -4.55 -7.41 -21.94
N THR A 107 -5.70 -7.39 -22.62
CA THR A 107 -5.86 -7.88 -24.00
C THR A 107 -4.99 -7.15 -25.02
N ASP A 108 -4.55 -5.94 -24.71
CA ASP A 108 -3.74 -5.08 -25.56
C ASP A 108 -2.27 -4.98 -25.12
N ILE A 109 -1.82 -5.79 -24.13
CA ILE A 109 -0.43 -5.79 -23.63
C ILE A 109 0.61 -6.01 -24.73
N GLY A 110 0.28 -6.76 -25.79
CA GLY A 110 1.17 -6.99 -26.93
C GLY A 110 1.45 -5.74 -27.78
N THR A 111 0.61 -4.70 -27.67
CA THR A 111 0.70 -3.49 -28.52
C THR A 111 0.82 -2.19 -27.74
N LYS A 112 0.38 -2.14 -26.47
CA LYS A 112 0.43 -0.93 -25.64
C LYS A 112 1.75 -0.82 -24.90
N LYS A 113 2.69 -0.04 -25.48
CA LYS A 113 4.01 0.25 -24.87
C LYS A 113 3.93 0.78 -23.44
N GLU A 114 2.93 1.59 -23.12
CA GLU A 114 2.73 2.09 -21.75
C GLU A 114 2.48 0.95 -20.74
N LYS A 115 1.59 0.01 -21.09
CA LYS A 115 1.29 -1.16 -20.24
C LYS A 115 2.50 -2.10 -20.15
N GLN A 116 3.22 -2.29 -21.25
CA GLN A 116 4.48 -3.05 -21.26
C GLN A 116 5.52 -2.41 -20.32
N GLY A 117 5.66 -1.08 -20.38
CA GLY A 117 6.57 -0.34 -19.50
C GLY A 117 6.20 -0.48 -18.03
N ARG A 118 4.90 -0.41 -17.69
CA ARG A 118 4.44 -0.67 -16.32
C ARG A 118 4.72 -2.11 -15.89
N LEU A 119 4.36 -3.09 -16.71
CA LEU A 119 4.63 -4.51 -16.43
C LEU A 119 6.11 -4.74 -16.13
N LEU A 120 7.01 -4.25 -16.98
CA LEU A 120 8.46 -4.36 -16.79
C LEU A 120 8.91 -3.74 -15.46
N LYS A 121 8.47 -2.51 -15.17
CA LYS A 121 8.83 -1.82 -13.93
C LYS A 121 8.28 -2.49 -12.66
N LEU A 122 7.06 -3.03 -12.71
CA LEU A 122 6.46 -3.78 -11.61
C LEU A 122 7.16 -5.13 -11.41
N THR A 123 7.55 -5.81 -12.49
CA THR A 123 8.38 -7.02 -12.38
C THR A 123 9.75 -6.70 -11.82
N GLU A 124 10.39 -5.62 -12.24
CA GLU A 124 11.67 -5.17 -11.72
C GLU A 124 11.58 -4.89 -10.21
N PHE A 125 10.51 -4.26 -9.72
CA PHE A 125 10.27 -4.10 -8.28
C PHE A 125 10.35 -5.44 -7.55
N VAL A 126 9.60 -6.45 -7.99
CA VAL A 126 9.58 -7.77 -7.34
C VAL A 126 10.99 -8.38 -7.30
N LEU A 127 11.76 -8.27 -8.39
CA LEU A 127 13.14 -8.75 -8.43
C LEU A 127 14.07 -8.00 -7.47
N GLN A 128 13.94 -6.68 -7.38
CA GLN A 128 14.74 -5.85 -6.48
C GLN A 128 14.39 -6.08 -4.99
N MET A 129 13.20 -6.63 -4.69
CA MET A 129 12.80 -6.98 -3.33
C MET A 129 13.30 -8.37 -2.88
N GLN A 130 13.94 -9.15 -3.76
CA GLN A 130 14.53 -10.43 -3.37
C GLN A 130 15.80 -10.22 -2.53
N ALA A 131 15.85 -10.85 -1.36
CA ALA A 131 17.03 -10.91 -0.50
C ALA A 131 17.98 -12.05 -0.91
N ASP A 132 19.24 -11.97 -0.46
CA ASP A 132 20.29 -12.95 -0.75
C ASP A 132 19.94 -14.39 -0.34
N ASN A 133 19.05 -14.54 0.64
CA ASN A 133 18.56 -15.84 1.12
C ASN A 133 17.39 -16.39 0.29
N GLY A 134 16.99 -15.71 -0.78
CA GLY A 134 15.90 -16.09 -1.67
C GLY A 134 14.49 -15.70 -1.19
N TYR A 135 14.35 -15.16 0.02
CA TYR A 135 13.10 -14.56 0.49
C TYR A 135 12.90 -13.17 -0.11
N PHE A 136 11.72 -12.57 0.11
CA PHE A 136 11.40 -11.23 -0.37
C PHE A 136 11.14 -10.31 0.82
N TYR A 137 11.66 -9.09 0.74
CA TYR A 137 11.22 -8.00 1.61
C TYR A 137 9.78 -7.66 1.24
N ASN A 138 8.84 -7.75 2.19
CA ASN A 138 7.44 -7.55 1.84
C ASN A 138 7.11 -6.08 1.52
N PHE A 139 7.78 -5.14 2.20
CA PHE A 139 7.39 -3.73 2.22
C PHE A 139 8.54 -2.80 1.85
N LEU A 140 8.23 -1.75 1.09
CA LEU A 140 9.12 -0.62 0.85
C LEU A 140 8.66 0.56 1.72
N GLN A 141 9.52 0.99 2.64
CA GLN A 141 9.25 2.06 3.59
C GLN A 141 9.47 3.45 2.95
N ASP A 142 8.80 4.48 3.47
CA ASP A 142 8.89 5.86 2.94
C ASP A 142 10.30 6.46 3.04
N ASN A 143 11.00 6.09 4.12
CA ASN A 143 12.39 6.45 4.36
C ASN A 143 13.30 5.27 4.04
N PHE A 144 13.08 4.63 2.89
CA PHE A 144 14.07 3.71 2.35
C PHE A 144 15.41 4.47 2.33
N PRO A 145 16.49 3.94 2.95
CA PRO A 145 17.79 4.59 2.81
C PRO A 145 18.15 4.71 1.33
#